data_AF-A0A537H6Q2-F1
#
_entry.id   AF-A0A537H6Q2-F1
#
_cell.length_a   1.000
_cell.length_b   1.000
_cell.length_c   1.000
_cell.angle_alpha   90.00
_cell.angle_beta   90.00
_cell.angle_gamma   90.00
#
_symmetry.space_group_name_H-M   'P 1'
#
loop_
_entity.id
_entity.type
_entity.pdbx_description
1 polymer ?
#
loop_
_entity_poly.entity_id
_entity_poly.type
_entity_poly.pdbx_seq_one_letter_code
_entity_poly.pdbx_strand_id
1 'polypeptide(L)'
;MSIRNEVKRTYGPAFKLAVVSMLLCGLVFPLLVTGFAEVILHDQANGSIAHLNGSKGRSVGSYLIAQNFSSPFFFHSRNVTLSASGVDPDITVEDALSQIPRISAAT
;
A
#
# COMPACT_ATOMS: atom_id res chain seq x y z
N MET A 1 36.66 -27.64 33.47
CA MET A 1 36.21 -26.76 32.36
C MET A 1 35.07 -25.90 32.91
N SER A 2 35.09 -24.57 32.75
CA SER A 2 34.12 -23.68 33.41
C SER A 2 32.78 -23.64 32.68
N ILE A 3 31.67 -23.90 33.39
CA ILE A 3 30.28 -23.89 32.86
C ILE A 3 29.96 -22.60 32.08
N ARG A 4 30.53 -21.45 32.49
CA ARG A 4 30.36 -20.17 31.80
C ARG A 4 30.90 -20.18 30.37
N ASN A 5 31.98 -20.93 30.10
CA ASN A 5 32.59 -21.01 28.78
C ASN A 5 31.79 -21.91 27.85
N GLU A 6 31.13 -22.94 28.40
CA GLU A 6 30.28 -23.87 27.66
C GLU A 6 28.97 -23.19 27.23
N VAL A 7 28.32 -22.47 28.14
CA VAL A 7 27.12 -21.65 27.84
C VAL A 7 27.42 -20.61 26.74
N LYS A 8 28.55 -19.89 26.84
CA LYS A 8 28.96 -18.92 25.81
C LYS A 8 29.22 -19.57 24.45
N ARG A 9 29.81 -20.77 24.44
CA ARG A 9 30.12 -21.51 23.20
C ARG A 9 28.86 -22.03 22.50
N THR A 10 27.84 -22.40 23.28
CA THR A 10 26.56 -22.92 22.75
C THR A 10 25.57 -21.82 22.35
N TYR A 11 25.33 -20.82 23.21
CA TYR A 11 24.32 -19.78 22.94
C TYR A 11 24.87 -18.55 22.19
N GLY A 12 26.18 -18.31 22.24
CA GLY A 12 26.82 -17.19 21.54
C GLY A 12 26.55 -17.16 20.03
N PRO A 13 26.71 -18.29 19.30
CA PRO A 13 26.39 -18.34 17.87
C PRO A 13 24.91 -18.07 17.57
N ALA A 14 23.99 -18.62 18.35
CA ALA A 14 22.55 -18.43 18.17
C ALA A 14 22.15 -16.96 18.34
N PHE A 15 22.67 -16.29 19.37
CA PHE A 15 22.41 -14.87 19.58
C PHE A 15 22.99 -14.00 18.45
N LYS A 16 24.22 -14.29 18.00
CA LYS A 16 24.81 -13.59 16.84
C LYS A 16 23.97 -13.76 15.58
N LEU A 17 23.51 -14.98 15.29
CA LEU A 17 22.66 -15.24 14.14
C LEU A 17 21.33 -14.48 14.25
N ALA A 18 20.72 -14.44 15.44
CA ALA A 18 19.51 -13.68 15.67
C ALA A 18 19.71 -12.17 15.41
N VAL A 19 20.80 -11.59 15.92
CA VAL A 19 21.14 -10.17 15.68
C VAL A 19 21.41 -9.91 14.20
N VAL A 20 22.19 -10.76 13.54
CA VAL A 20 22.47 -10.62 12.10
C VAL A 20 21.20 -10.73 11.28
N SER A 21 20.34 -11.71 11.56
CA SER A 21 19.05 -11.88 10.89
C SER A 21 18.14 -10.67 11.11
N MET A 22 18.06 -10.16 12.35
CA MET A 22 17.28 -8.98 12.68
C MET A 22 17.77 -7.73 11.94
N LEU A 23 19.09 -7.51 11.87
CA LEU A 23 19.65 -6.38 11.11
C LEU A 23 19.46 -6.55 9.61
N LEU A 24 19.66 -7.76 9.09
CA LEU A 24 19.51 -8.04 7.66
C LEU A 24 18.07 -7.86 7.21
N CYS A 25 17.12 -8.52 7.86
CA CYS A 25 15.70 -8.52 7.47
C CYS A 25 14.95 -7.26 7.95
N GLY A 26 15.34 -6.70 9.10
CA GLY A 26 14.65 -5.56 9.70
C GLY A 26 15.21 -4.20 9.31
N LEU A 27 16.44 -4.13 8.79
CA LEU A 27 17.06 -2.86 8.41
C LEU A 27 17.61 -2.88 6.99
N VAL A 28 18.53 -3.79 6.68
CA VAL A 28 19.21 -3.79 5.37
C VAL A 28 18.23 -4.05 4.23
N PHE A 29 17.41 -5.09 4.35
CA PHE A 29 16.42 -5.45 3.34
C PHE A 29 15.40 -4.34 3.05
N PRO A 30 14.66 -3.78 4.05
CA PRO A 30 13.69 -2.73 3.77
C PRO A 30 14.34 -1.47 3.22
N LEU A 31 15.51 -1.05 3.72
CA LEU A 31 16.20 0.14 3.19
C LEU A 31 16.63 -0.03 1.74
N LEU A 32 17.13 -1.22 1.37
CA LEU A 32 17.47 -1.51 -0.02
C LEU A 32 16.22 -1.48 -0.89
N VAL A 33 15.17 -2.21 -0.53
CA VAL A 33 13.94 -2.29 -1.33
C VAL A 33 13.29 -0.91 -1.48
N THR A 34 13.14 -0.16 -0.39
CA THR A 34 12.59 1.21 -0.43
C THR A 34 13.49 2.15 -1.24
N GLY A 35 14.80 2.10 -1.05
CA GLY A 35 15.73 2.94 -1.80
C GLY A 35 15.69 2.66 -3.30
N PHE A 36 15.61 1.40 -3.71
CA PHE A 36 15.44 1.02 -5.12
C PHE A 36 14.08 1.45 -5.67
N ALA A 37 13.00 1.26 -4.90
CA ALA A 37 11.66 1.67 -5.31
C ALA A 37 11.56 3.18 -5.53
N GLU A 38 12.16 3.99 -4.65
CA GLU A 38 12.17 5.45 -4.77
C GLU A 38 12.92 5.95 -6.01
N VAL A 39 14.01 5.30 -6.40
CA VAL A 39 14.81 5.72 -7.56
C VAL A 39 14.12 5.37 -8.88
N ILE A 40 13.46 4.21 -8.96
CA ILE A 40 12.92 3.68 -10.23
C ILE A 40 11.42 3.99 -10.38
N LEU A 41 10.67 3.95 -9.28
CA LEU A 41 9.21 3.95 -9.23
C LEU A 41 8.68 4.95 -8.18
N HIS A 42 9.21 6.19 -8.20
CA HIS A 42 8.93 7.22 -7.21
C HIS A 42 7.42 7.43 -6.96
N ASP A 43 6.61 7.54 -8.02
CA ASP A 43 5.17 7.78 -7.88
C ASP A 43 4.45 6.61 -7.20
N GLN A 44 4.83 5.36 -7.49
CA GLN A 44 4.22 4.17 -6.89
C GLN A 44 4.71 3.95 -5.46
N ALA A 45 6.00 4.18 -5.20
CA ALA A 45 6.59 4.07 -3.86
C ALA A 45 5.92 5.06 -2.88
N ASN A 46 5.53 6.23 -3.38
CA ASN A 46 4.82 7.25 -2.63
C ASN A 46 3.28 7.10 -2.66
N GLY A 47 2.77 5.96 -3.14
CA GLY A 47 1.35 5.61 -3.04
C GLY A 47 0.46 6.06 -4.20
N SER A 48 1.03 6.39 -5.36
CA SER A 48 0.31 6.73 -6.60
C SER A 48 -0.74 7.83 -6.36
N ILE A 49 -0.28 9.00 -5.95
CA ILE A 49 -1.16 10.12 -5.55
C ILE A 49 -1.89 10.71 -6.78
N ALA A 50 -3.20 10.92 -6.63
CA ALA A 50 -4.04 11.58 -7.62
C ALA A 50 -4.04 13.10 -7.41
N HIS A 51 -3.80 13.85 -8.48
CA HIS A 51 -3.73 15.32 -8.46
C HIS A 51 -4.80 15.96 -9.36
N LEU A 52 -5.56 16.91 -8.82
CA LEU A 52 -6.47 17.75 -9.61
C LEU A 52 -5.76 18.99 -10.13
N ASN A 53 -5.93 19.31 -11.42
CA ASN A 53 -5.26 20.41 -12.15
C ASN A 53 -3.79 20.12 -12.52
N GLY A 54 -3.50 18.87 -12.90
CA GLY A 54 -2.18 18.45 -13.39
C GLY A 54 -1.18 18.10 -12.27
N SER A 55 0.07 17.82 -12.62
CA SER A 55 1.07 17.26 -11.70
C SER A 55 1.49 18.17 -10.53
N LYS A 56 1.20 19.47 -10.58
CA LYS A 56 1.40 20.43 -9.45
C LYS A 56 0.09 20.79 -8.75
N GLY A 57 -0.96 20.07 -9.08
CA GLY A 57 -2.30 20.23 -8.58
C GLY A 57 -2.45 19.80 -7.12
N ARG A 58 -3.61 20.10 -6.55
CA ARG A 58 -3.96 19.67 -5.20
C ARG A 58 -4.03 18.14 -5.16
N SER A 59 -3.34 17.52 -4.19
CA SER A 59 -3.51 16.10 -3.89
C SER A 59 -4.93 15.85 -3.38
N VAL A 60 -5.63 14.92 -4.01
CA VAL A 60 -7.02 14.58 -3.69
C VAL A 60 -7.22 13.14 -3.24
N GLY A 61 -6.17 12.32 -3.26
CA GLY A 61 -6.24 10.92 -2.86
C GLY A 61 -5.16 10.08 -3.53
N SER A 62 -5.41 8.76 -3.61
CA SER A 62 -4.57 7.80 -4.34
C SER A 62 -5.41 7.13 -5.42
N TYR A 63 -4.79 6.80 -6.55
CA TYR A 63 -5.42 5.96 -7.57
C TYR A 63 -5.75 4.53 -7.07
N LEU A 64 -5.17 4.11 -5.94
CA LEU A 64 -5.30 2.75 -5.40
C LEU A 64 -6.37 2.62 -4.32
N ILE A 65 -7.04 3.71 -3.93
CA ILE A 65 -7.98 3.73 -2.80
C ILE A 65 -9.29 4.39 -3.22
N ALA A 66 -10.38 3.63 -3.14
CA ALA A 66 -11.71 4.17 -3.33
C ALA A 66 -12.10 5.17 -2.24
N GLN A 67 -12.75 6.25 -2.64
CA GLN A 67 -13.39 7.20 -1.74
C GLN A 67 -14.88 6.90 -1.65
N ASN A 68 -15.47 7.26 -0.51
CA ASN A 68 -16.91 7.14 -0.33
C ASN A 68 -17.62 8.30 -1.06
N PHE A 69 -18.18 8.01 -2.22
CA PHE A 69 -19.01 8.95 -2.98
C PHE A 69 -20.50 8.67 -2.74
N SER A 70 -21.19 9.61 -2.09
CA SER A 70 -22.64 9.53 -1.85
C SER A 70 -23.48 10.31 -2.87
N SER A 71 -22.83 11.20 -3.64
CA SER A 71 -23.50 12.14 -4.52
C SER A 71 -23.98 11.46 -5.82
N PRO A 72 -25.19 11.78 -6.33
CA PRO A 72 -25.75 11.15 -7.52
C PRO A 72 -25.04 11.53 -8.83
N PHE A 73 -24.13 12.50 -8.80
CA PHE A 73 -23.34 12.91 -9.97
C PHE A 73 -22.10 12.04 -10.20
N PHE A 74 -21.58 11.37 -9.16
CA PHE A 74 -20.38 10.54 -9.29
C PHE A 74 -20.72 9.10 -9.61
N PHE A 75 -19.76 8.40 -10.24
CA PHE A 75 -19.72 6.95 -10.24
C PHE A 75 -19.49 6.46 -8.82
N HIS A 76 -20.26 5.45 -8.42
CA HIS A 76 -20.14 4.82 -7.12
C HIS A 76 -19.35 3.53 -7.27
N SER A 77 -18.31 3.38 -6.46
CA SER A 77 -17.55 2.15 -6.35
C SER A 77 -18.37 1.06 -5.66
N ARG A 78 -17.84 -0.16 -5.59
CA ARG A 78 -18.46 -1.24 -4.81
C ARG A 78 -18.63 -0.82 -3.36
N ASN A 79 -19.68 -1.32 -2.71
CA ASN A 79 -19.90 -1.10 -1.29
C ASN A 79 -18.73 -1.69 -0.48
N VAL A 80 -18.31 -1.01 0.57
CA VAL A 80 -17.19 -1.41 1.46
C VAL A 80 -17.37 -2.82 2.03
N THR A 81 -18.62 -3.26 2.25
CA THR A 81 -18.92 -4.61 2.75
C THR A 81 -18.83 -5.70 1.68
N LEU A 82 -18.81 -5.32 0.40
CA LEU A 82 -18.78 -6.23 -0.75
C LEU A 82 -17.38 -6.38 -1.36
N SER A 83 -16.38 -5.70 -0.81
CA SER A 83 -14.97 -5.82 -1.19
C SER A 83 -14.16 -6.42 -0.04
N ALA A 84 -13.18 -7.28 -0.36
CA ALA A 84 -12.29 -7.87 0.63
C ALA A 84 -11.39 -6.84 1.32
N SER A 85 -10.96 -5.80 0.59
CA SER A 85 -10.16 -4.70 1.15
C SER A 85 -11.02 -3.60 1.77
N GLY A 86 -12.29 -3.49 1.37
CA GLY A 86 -13.19 -2.41 1.75
C GLY A 86 -12.88 -1.06 1.10
N VAL A 87 -11.83 -0.97 0.27
CA VAL A 87 -11.36 0.28 -0.37
C VAL A 87 -11.04 0.10 -1.85
N ASP A 88 -11.72 -0.85 -2.50
CA ASP A 88 -11.49 -1.23 -3.91
C ASP A 88 -11.92 -0.13 -4.88
N PRO A 89 -10.96 0.50 -5.61
CA PRO A 89 -11.25 1.57 -6.56
C PRO A 89 -11.91 1.08 -7.85
N ASP A 90 -11.88 -0.24 -8.11
CA ASP A 90 -12.29 -0.80 -9.39
C ASP A 90 -13.73 -1.31 -9.37
N ILE A 91 -14.41 -1.13 -10.51
CA ILE A 91 -15.74 -1.70 -10.79
C ILE A 91 -15.73 -2.33 -12.18
N THR A 92 -16.64 -3.28 -12.42
CA THR A 92 -16.77 -3.85 -13.76
C THR A 92 -17.31 -2.80 -14.73
N VAL A 93 -17.00 -2.96 -16.02
CA VAL A 93 -17.54 -2.07 -17.07
C VAL A 93 -19.07 -2.15 -17.10
N GLU A 94 -19.65 -3.32 -16.89
CA GLU A 94 -21.11 -3.52 -16.85
C GLU A 94 -21.75 -2.73 -15.69
N ASP A 95 -21.17 -2.82 -14.49
CA ASP A 95 -21.64 -2.04 -13.34
C ASP A 95 -21.51 -0.54 -13.59
N ALA A 96 -20.42 -0.09 -14.22
CA ALA A 96 -20.24 1.32 -14.59
C ALA A 96 -21.31 1.79 -15.58
N LEU A 97 -21.58 1.00 -16.63
CA LEU A 97 -22.60 1.32 -17.64
C LEU A 97 -24.00 1.40 -17.03
N SER A 98 -24.31 0.54 -16.05
CA SER A 98 -25.60 0.56 -15.35
C SER A 98 -25.89 1.88 -14.62
N GLN A 99 -24.85 2.64 -14.26
CA GLN A 99 -24.97 3.92 -13.54
C GLN A 99 -25.18 5.12 -14.46
N ILE A 100 -24.96 4.98 -15.77
CA ILE A 100 -25.04 6.08 -16.75
C ILE A 100 -26.38 6.82 -16.70
N PRO A 101 -27.56 6.16 -16.68
CA PRO A 101 -28.84 6.87 -16.69
C PRO A 101 -29.00 7.80 -15.48
N ARG A 102 -28.56 7.35 -14.30
CA ARG A 102 -28.59 8.14 -13.05
C ARG A 102 -27.68 9.37 -13.16
N ILE A 103 -26.45 9.18 -13.62
CA ILE A 103 -25.44 10.25 -13.69
C ILE A 103 -25.82 11.29 -14.76
N SER A 104 -26.30 10.82 -15.91
CA SER A 104 -26.77 11.64 -17.02
C SER A 104 -27.99 12.50 -16.64
N ALA A 105 -28.91 11.96 -15.83
CA ALA A 105 -30.05 12.73 -15.34
C ALA A 105 -29.65 13.77 -14.27
N ALA A 106 -28.54 13.58 -13.57
CA ALA A 106 -28.07 14.49 -12.54
C ALA A 106 -27.25 15.65 -13.11
N THR A 107 -26.47 15.42 -14.17
CA THR A 107 -25.48 16.37 -14.71
C THR A 107 -26.05 17.22 -15.85
#